data_AF-A0A345IRW4-F1
#
_entry.id   AF-A0A345IRW4-F1
#
_cell.length_a   1.000
_cell.length_b   1.000
_cell.length_c   1.000
_cell.angle_alpha   90.00
_cell.angle_beta   90.00
_cell.angle_gamma   90.00
#
_symmetry.space_group_name_H-M   'P 1'
#
loop_
_entity.id
_entity.type
_entity.pdbx_description
1 polymer ?
#
loop_
_entity_poly.entity_id
_entity_poly.type
_entity_poly.pdbx_seq_one_letter_code
_entity_poly.pdbx_strand_id
1 'polypeptide(L)'
;MPERQYLRKVKLAEGSSVEQAIQASGLLELRQDIDLKSNKIGIYSRPAKLGDTLNDGDRVEIYRPLIADPKELRRQRAEKAKK
;
A
#
# COMPACT_ATOMS: atom_id res chain seq x y z
N MET A 1 -6.03 3.46 15.78
CA MET A 1 -5.25 4.69 15.54
C MET A 1 -4.85 4.74 14.06
N PRO A 2 -5.55 5.51 13.20
CA PRO A 2 -5.42 5.45 11.75
C PRO A 2 -4.30 6.33 11.13
N GLU A 3 -3.39 6.92 11.91
CA GLU A 3 -2.68 8.17 11.53
C GLU A 3 -1.16 8.09 11.25
N ARG A 4 -0.55 6.91 11.15
CA ARG A 4 0.90 6.84 10.85
C ARG A 4 1.15 6.82 9.34
N GLN A 5 1.49 7.98 8.80
CA GLN A 5 2.10 8.10 7.47
C GLN A 5 3.59 7.79 7.58
N TYR A 6 4.08 6.89 6.73
CA TYR A 6 5.51 6.59 6.61
C TYR A 6 6.04 7.32 5.38
N LEU A 7 6.97 8.25 5.58
CA LEU A 7 7.67 8.92 4.49
C LEU A 7 9.16 8.60 4.62
N ARG A 8 9.70 7.90 3.61
CA ARG A 8 11.13 7.60 3.51
C ARG A 8 11.66 8.07 2.17
N LYS A 9 12.82 8.71 2.22
CA LYS A 9 13.62 8.99 1.03
C LYS A 9 14.53 7.79 0.80
N VAL A 10 14.49 7.25 -0.40
CA VAL A 10 15.34 6.14 -0.84
C VAL A 10 16.23 6.62 -1.97
N LYS A 11 17.46 6.13 -2.04
CA LYS A 11 18.36 6.32 -3.18
C LYS A 11 18.36 5.04 -3.99
N LEU A 12 18.07 5.16 -5.27
CA LEU A 12 17.94 4.05 -6.20
C LEU A 12 18.75 4.37 -7.46
N ALA A 13 19.00 3.34 -8.28
CA ALA A 13 19.57 3.55 -9.59
C ALA A 13 18.56 4.25 -10.51
N GLU A 14 19.05 4.98 -11.51
CA GLU A 14 18.20 5.57 -12.53
C GLU A 14 17.46 4.47 -13.30
N GLY A 15 16.16 4.67 -13.54
CA GLY A 15 15.29 3.66 -14.16
C GLY A 15 14.88 2.52 -13.23
N SER A 16 15.14 2.62 -11.92
CA SER A 16 14.60 1.67 -10.94
C SER A 16 13.08 1.63 -10.97
N SER A 17 12.52 0.44 -10.74
CA SER A 17 11.06 0.26 -10.74
C SER A 17 10.42 0.69 -9.42
N VAL A 18 9.11 0.91 -9.47
CA VAL A 18 8.27 1.13 -8.27
C VAL A 18 8.50 0.03 -7.22
N GLU A 19 8.56 -1.23 -7.64
CA GLU A 19 8.82 -2.35 -6.73
C GLU A 19 10.17 -2.22 -6.02
N GLN A 20 11.23 -1.90 -6.76
CA GLN A 20 12.57 -1.72 -6.20
C GLN A 20 12.61 -0.57 -5.18
N ALA A 21 11.88 0.52 -5.46
CA ALA A 21 11.76 1.62 -4.50
C ALA A 21 11.10 1.22 -3.20
N ILE A 22 10.03 0.43 -3.28
CA ILE A 22 9.31 -0.04 -2.10
C ILE A 22 10.17 -1.03 -1.32
N GLN A 23 10.88 -1.95 -1.99
CA GLN A 23 11.81 -2.87 -1.34
C GLN A 23 12.96 -2.11 -0.65
N ALA A 24 13.60 -1.16 -1.34
CA ALA A 24 14.67 -0.34 -0.78
C ALA A 24 14.21 0.54 0.38
N SER A 25 12.92 0.89 0.44
CA SER A 25 12.37 1.68 1.55
C SER A 25 12.29 0.89 2.87
N GLY A 26 12.39 -0.44 2.82
CA GLY A 26 12.21 -1.33 3.97
C GLY A 26 10.80 -1.26 4.56
N LEU A 27 9.84 -0.69 3.84
CA LEU A 27 8.47 -0.53 4.34
C LEU A 27 7.76 -1.88 4.48
N LEU A 28 8.06 -2.84 3.59
CA LEU A 28 7.55 -4.21 3.66
C LEU A 28 8.00 -4.94 4.93
N GLU A 29 9.22 -4.67 5.39
CA GLU A 29 9.75 -5.25 6.63
C GLU A 29 9.12 -4.61 7.86
N LEU A 30 8.86 -3.30 7.82
CA LEU A 30 8.18 -2.56 8.88
C LEU A 30 6.69 -2.90 9.00
N ARG A 31 6.05 -3.27 7.89
CA ARG A 31 4.61 -3.48 7.79
C ARG A 31 4.32 -4.71 6.93
N GLN A 32 4.20 -5.85 7.60
CA GLN A 32 3.86 -7.15 6.99
C GLN A 32 2.42 -7.23 6.45
N ASP A 33 1.58 -6.24 6.75
CA ASP A 33 0.22 -6.12 6.22
C ASP A 33 0.14 -5.39 4.87
N ILE A 34 1.27 -4.93 4.33
CA ILE A 34 1.34 -4.38 2.98
C ILE A 34 1.58 -5.54 2.01
N ASP A 35 0.63 -5.78 1.12
CA ASP A 35 0.77 -6.75 0.03
C ASP A 35 0.72 -6.02 -1.31
N LEU A 36 1.87 -5.93 -1.98
CA LEU A 36 1.99 -5.23 -3.25
C LEU A 36 1.14 -5.81 -4.39
N LYS A 37 0.64 -7.05 -4.25
CA LYS A 37 -0.26 -7.66 -5.23
C LYS A 37 -1.71 -7.17 -5.09
N SER A 38 -2.13 -6.81 -3.87
CA SER A 38 -3.49 -6.37 -3.58
C SER A 38 -3.59 -4.86 -3.33
N ASN A 39 -2.53 -4.23 -2.82
CA ASN A 39 -2.44 -2.80 -2.64
C ASN A 39 -2.37 -2.08 -3.99
N LYS A 40 -3.17 -1.01 -4.13
CA LYS A 40 -3.01 -0.09 -5.25
C LYS A 40 -1.80 0.79 -5.01
N ILE A 41 -1.04 1.06 -6.06
CA ILE A 41 0.14 1.91 -6.01
C ILE A 41 -0.07 3.08 -6.95
N GLY A 42 0.47 4.24 -6.59
CA GLY A 42 0.49 5.40 -7.44
C GLY A 42 1.80 6.15 -7.38
N ILE A 43 2.08 6.91 -8.44
CA ILE A 43 3.14 7.90 -8.50
C ILE A 43 2.46 9.26 -8.65
N TYR A 44 2.69 10.20 -7.70
CA TYR A 44 2.08 11.54 -7.74
C TYR A 44 0.56 11.54 -7.99
N SER A 45 -0.21 10.82 -7.17
CA SER A 45 -1.67 10.68 -7.30
C SER A 45 -2.14 10.06 -8.63
N ARG A 46 -1.24 9.48 -9.44
CA ARG A 46 -1.58 8.73 -10.66
C ARG A 46 -1.39 7.23 -10.41
N PRO A 47 -2.32 6.37 -10.84
CA PRO A 47 -2.15 4.93 -10.71
C PRO A 47 -0.91 4.46 -11.47
N ALA A 48 -0.10 3.63 -10.83
CA ALA A 48 1.14 3.09 -11.39
C ALA A 48 1.23 1.59 -11.11
N LYS A 49 2.02 0.88 -11.92
CA LYS A 49 2.32 -0.54 -11.77
C LYS A 49 3.65 -0.73 -11.07
N LEU A 50 3.84 -1.90 -10.47
CA LEU A 50 5.10 -2.29 -9.83
C LEU A 50 6.31 -2.26 -10.77
N GLY A 51 6.09 -2.55 -12.05
CA GLY A 51 7.12 -2.53 -13.09
C GLY A 51 7.35 -1.16 -13.73
N ASP A 52 6.58 -0.13 -13.36
CA ASP A 52 6.81 1.21 -13.92
C ASP A 52 8.13 1.76 -13.39
N THR A 53 8.90 2.40 -14.26
CA THR A 53 10.18 3.04 -13.94
C THR A 53 9.94 4.37 -13.24
N LEU A 54 10.74 4.66 -12.23
CA LEU A 54 10.73 5.91 -11.48
C LEU A 54 11.81 6.87 -11.97
N ASN A 55 11.49 8.16 -11.89
CA ASN A 55 12.44 9.25 -12.11
C ASN A 55 12.81 9.93 -10.80
N ASP A 56 13.88 10.73 -10.83
CA ASP A 56 14.24 11.52 -9.66
C ASP A 56 13.12 12.49 -9.27
N GLY A 57 12.84 12.56 -7.98
CA GLY A 57 11.73 13.33 -7.43
C GLY A 57 10.36 12.65 -7.50
N ASP A 58 10.23 11.45 -8.08
CA ASP A 58 8.95 10.72 -8.04
C ASP A 58 8.57 10.27 -6.62
N ARG A 59 7.28 10.45 -6.30
CA ARG A 59 6.71 10.01 -5.01
C ARG A 59 5.82 8.80 -5.21
N VAL A 60 6.30 7.65 -4.73
CA VAL A 60 5.52 6.41 -4.67
C VAL A 60 4.58 6.43 -3.47
N GLU A 61 3.30 6.19 -3.72
CA GLU A 61 2.23 6.13 -2.74
C GLU A 61 1.60 4.73 -2.75
N ILE A 62 1.56 4.06 -1.60
CA ILE A 62 0.93 2.74 -1.45
C ILE A 62 -0.43 2.96 -0.77
N TYR A 63 -1.51 2.74 -1.51
CA TYR A 63 -2.86 2.85 -0.98
C TYR A 63 -3.20 1.62 -0.14
N ARG A 64 -3.88 1.84 0.97
CA ARG A 64 -4.41 0.74 1.80
C ARG A 64 -5.61 0.11 1.10
N PRO A 65 -5.67 -1.22 0.98
CA PRO A 65 -6.88 -1.88 0.52
C PRO A 65 -8.02 -1.58 1.51
N LEU A 66 -9.23 -1.43 0.98
CA LEU A 66 -10.42 -1.36 1.80
C LEU A 66 -10.59 -2.74 2.47
N ILE A 67 -10.37 -2.81 3.79
CA ILE A 67 -10.76 -3.95 4.61
C ILE A 67 -12.28 -3.92 4.72
N ALA A 68 -12.96 -4.27 3.64
CA ALA A 68 -14.37 -4.57 3.65
C ALA A 68 -14.47 -6.07 3.38
N ASP A 69 -14.25 -6.89 4.40
CA ASP A 69 -14.69 -8.28 4.35
C ASP A 69 -16.22 -8.27 4.54
N PRO A 70 -17.02 -8.44 3.47
CA PRO A 70 -18.48 -8.34 3.56
C PRO A 70 -19.07 -9.52 4.34
N LYS A 71 -18.30 -10.60 4.51
CA LYS A 71 -18.72 -11.86 5.09
C LYS A 71 -18.72 -11.79 6.62
N GLU A 72 -17.76 -11.08 7.20
CA GLU A 72 -17.64 -10.94 8.64
C GLU A 72 -18.60 -9.88 9.21
N LEU A 73 -18.84 -8.80 8.47
CA LEU A 73 -19.83 -7.78 8.84
C LEU A 73 -21.27 -8.33 8.80
N ARG A 74 -21.57 -9.24 7.86
CA ARG A 74 -22.87 -9.94 7.81
C ARG A 74 -23.07 -10.84 9.02
N ARG A 75 -22.04 -11.58 9.47
CA ARG A 75 -22.12 -12.45 10.66
C ARG A 75 -22.42 -11.65 11.92
N GLN A 76 -21.73 -10.54 12.15
CA GLN A 76 -21.94 -9.71 13.35
C GLN A 76 -23.31 -9.02 13.41
N ARG A 77 -23.91 -8.67 12.25
CA ARG A 77 -25.27 -8.10 12.20
C ARG A 77 -26.35 -9.13 12.53
N ALA A 78 -26.18 -10.38 12.10
CA ALA A 78 -27.12 -11.45 12.41
C ALA A 78 -27.16 -11.79 13.91
N GLU A 79 -26.02 -11.73 14.61
CA GLU A 79 -25.98 -12.00 16.05
C GLU A 79 -26.59 -10.88 16.90
N LYS A 80 -26.47 -9.61 16.49
CA LYS A 80 -27.09 -8.47 17.21
C LYS A 80 -28.61 -8.38 17.07
N ALA A 81 -29.20 -9.00 16.04
CA ALA A 81 -30.65 -9.04 15.87
C ALA A 81 -31.33 -10.17 16.68
N LYS A 82 -30.55 -10.99 17.38
CA LYS A 82 -31.03 -12.13 18.18
C LYS A 82 -31.04 -11.86 19.69
N LYS A 83 -30.74 -10.63 20.11
CA LYS A 83 -30.78 -10.21 21.52
C LYS A 83 -31.88 -9.19 21.76
#